data_AF-K2FA42-F1
#
_entry.id   AF-K2FA42-F1
#
_cell.length_a   1.000
_cell.length_b   1.000
_cell.length_c   1.000
_cell.angle_alpha   90.00
_cell.angle_beta   90.00
_cell.angle_gamma   90.00
#
_symmetry.space_group_name_H-M   'P 1'
#
loop_
_entity.id
_entity.type
_entity.pdbx_description
1 polymer ?
#
loop_
_entity_poly.entity_id
_entity_poly.type
_entity_poly.pdbx_seq_one_letter_code
_entity_poly.pdbx_strand_id
1 'polypeptide(L)' 'MTFAPTKKMSKSRSGRRTSNWIKLTAKKLLDRTSLQYDKDGNAIGLSHFVSPITGEYKGKKIIKIGKTKKVTKVRA' A
#
# COMPACT_ATOMS: atom_id res chain seq x y z
N MET A 1 44.24 8.09 6.20
CA MET A 1 43.19 7.25 6.84
C MET A 1 42.49 6.46 5.77
N THR A 2 42.35 5.15 5.94
CA THR A 2 41.75 4.27 4.91
C THR A 2 40.26 4.15 5.16
N PHE A 3 39.42 4.47 4.16
CA PHE A 3 37.94 4.40 4.23
C PHE A 3 37.39 2.96 4.17
N ALA A 4 38.19 1.98 4.53
CA ALA A 4 37.82 0.57 4.46
C ALA A 4 37.53 0.00 5.85
N PRO A 5 36.56 -0.92 5.97
CA PRO A 5 36.28 -1.58 7.24
C PRO A 5 37.49 -2.37 7.71
N THR A 6 37.84 -2.21 8.98
CA THR A 6 39.02 -2.85 9.59
C THR A 6 38.88 -4.37 9.74
N LYS A 7 37.66 -4.90 9.75
CA LYS A 7 37.36 -6.34 9.91
C LYS A 7 36.16 -6.75 9.05
N LYS A 8 36.17 -8.02 8.64
CA LYS A 8 35.03 -8.66 7.96
C LYS A 8 33.81 -8.70 8.90
N MET A 9 32.63 -8.40 8.35
CA MET A 9 31.38 -8.50 9.09
C MET A 9 31.01 -9.96 9.35
N SER A 10 30.61 -10.29 10.58
CA SER A 10 30.14 -11.64 10.91
C SER A 10 28.77 -11.94 10.28
N LYS A 11 28.47 -13.23 10.06
CA LYS A 11 27.20 -13.67 9.46
C LYS A 11 25.98 -13.18 10.25
N SER A 12 26.04 -13.26 11.58
CA SER A 12 24.98 -12.78 12.47
C SER A 12 24.74 -11.26 12.33
N ARG A 13 25.82 -10.45 12.30
CA ARG A 13 25.71 -8.99 12.12
C ARG A 13 25.12 -8.63 10.76
N SER A 14 25.55 -9.30 9.70
CA SER A 14 25.00 -9.11 8.36
C SER A 14 23.51 -9.47 8.30
N GLY A 15 23.14 -10.64 8.85
CA GLY A 15 21.74 -11.09 8.90
C GLY A 15 20.82 -10.12 9.64
N ARG A 16 21.24 -9.64 10.82
CA ARG A 16 20.46 -8.66 11.59
C ARG A 16 20.28 -7.33 10.83
N ARG A 17 21.32 -6.86 10.14
CA ARG A 17 21.26 -5.64 9.33
C ARG A 17 20.24 -5.78 8.20
N THR A 18 20.31 -6.86 7.43
CA THR A 18 19.44 -7.07 6.27
C THR A 18 17.98 -7.24 6.70
N SER A 19 17.71 -8.02 7.76
CA SER A 19 16.33 -8.20 8.24
C SER A 19 15.70 -6.90 8.75
N ASN A 20 16.46 -6.08 9.48
CA ASN A 20 16.00 -4.77 9.92
C ASN A 20 15.74 -3.82 8.75
N TRP A 21 16.61 -3.84 7.73
CA TRP A 21 16.41 -3.04 6.53
C TRP A 21 15.14 -3.44 5.77
N ILE A 22 14.85 -4.75 5.65
CA ILE A 22 13.62 -5.25 5.04
C ILE A 22 12.40 -4.77 5.84
N LYS A 23 12.39 -4.93 7.16
CA LYS A 23 11.28 -4.48 8.01
C LYS A 23 11.03 -2.98 7.89
N LEU A 24 12.10 -2.18 7.88
CA LEU A 24 12.01 -0.73 7.77
C LEU A 24 11.51 -0.30 6.38
N THR A 25 11.91 -1.00 5.33
CA THR A 25 11.43 -0.75 3.96
C THR A 25 9.97 -1.14 3.81
N ALA A 26 9.56 -2.28 4.37
CA ALA A 26 8.18 -2.72 4.40
C ALA A 26 7.29 -1.72 5.17
N LYS A 27 7.74 -1.24 6.33
CA LYS A 27 7.04 -0.20 7.09
C LYS A 27 6.89 1.09 6.27
N LYS A 28 7.98 1.56 5.65
CA LYS A 28 7.94 2.73 4.78
C LYS A 28 6.97 2.56 3.60
N LEU A 29 6.90 1.38 2.99
CA LEU A 29 5.97 1.11 1.89
C LEU A 29 4.52 1.11 2.37
N LEU A 30 4.24 0.50 3.53
CA LEU A 30 2.92 0.51 4.16
C LEU A 30 2.48 1.95 4.47
N ASP A 31 3.37 2.74 5.07
CA ASP A 31 3.09 4.12 5.49
C ASP A 31 3.10 5.12 4.31
N ARG A 32 3.63 4.73 3.13
CA ARG A 32 3.76 5.62 1.97
C ARG A 32 2.42 5.99 1.36
N THR A 33 1.48 5.06 1.37
CA THR A 33 0.16 5.24 0.75
C THR A 33 -0.89 5.40 1.83
N SER A 34 -1.37 6.63 2.02
CA SER A 34 -2.53 6.87 2.87
C SER A 34 -3.79 6.38 2.14
N LEU A 35 -4.43 5.34 2.68
CA LEU A 35 -5.65 4.74 2.14
C LEU A 35 -6.89 5.22 2.91
N GLN A 36 -8.01 5.28 2.21
CA GLN A 36 -9.32 5.48 2.80
C GLN A 36 -9.93 4.10 3.12
N TYR A 37 -10.46 3.95 4.32
CA TYR A 37 -11.07 2.71 4.79
C TYR A 37 -12.58 2.86 4.98
N ASP A 38 -13.32 1.77 4.78
CA ASP A 38 -14.74 1.66 5.11
C ASP A 38 -14.96 1.41 6.60
N LYS A 39 -16.22 1.47 7.04
CA LYS A 39 -16.65 1.05 8.39
C LYS A 39 -16.25 -0.40 8.70
N ASP A 40 -16.19 -1.25 7.68
CA ASP A 40 -15.79 -2.65 7.78
C ASP A 40 -14.25 -2.84 7.70
N GLY A 41 -13.46 -1.77 7.61
CA GLY A 41 -12.00 -1.81 7.59
C GLY A 41 -11.38 -2.12 6.22
N ASN A 42 -12.18 -2.19 5.16
CA ASN A 42 -11.69 -2.45 3.80
C ASN A 42 -11.16 -1.16 3.15
N ALA A 43 -10.02 -1.24 2.46
CA ALA A 43 -9.46 -0.11 1.72
C ALA A 43 -10.31 0.18 0.46
N ILE A 44 -10.96 1.34 0.43
CA ILE A 44 -11.88 1.74 -0.66
C ILE A 44 -11.21 2.69 -1.67
N GLY A 45 -10.06 3.26 -1.34
CA GLY A 45 -9.37 4.23 -2.19
C GLY A 45 -8.19 4.91 -1.52
N LEU A 46 -7.68 5.97 -2.14
CA LEU A 46 -6.64 6.83 -1.56
C LEU A 46 -7.27 7.89 -0.65
N SER A 47 -6.62 8.19 0.49
CA SER A 47 -7.11 9.03 1.59
C SER A 47 -7.55 10.46 1.21
N HIS A 48 -7.08 10.99 0.09
CA HIS A 48 -7.39 12.35 -0.39
C HIS A 48 -8.19 12.39 -1.69
N PHE A 49 -8.65 11.24 -2.17
CA PHE A 49 -9.41 11.13 -3.40
C PHE A 49 -10.78 10.53 -3.14
N VAL A 50 -11.72 10.82 -4.03
CA VAL A 50 -13.01 10.14 -4.04
C VAL A 50 -12.77 8.67 -4.32
N SER A 51 -13.39 7.77 -3.54
CA SER A 51 -13.29 6.35 -3.82
C SER A 51 -13.82 6.04 -5.23
N PRO A 52 -13.04 5.37 -6.10
CA PRO A 52 -13.50 4.98 -7.42
C PRO A 52 -14.48 3.80 -7.39
N ILE A 53 -14.73 3.21 -6.21
CA ILE A 53 -15.64 2.06 -6.04
C ILE A 53 -16.98 2.53 -5.51
N THR A 54 -17.00 3.34 -4.45
CA THR A 54 -18.24 3.79 -3.80
C THR A 54 -18.66 5.21 -4.22
N GLY A 55 -17.73 6.02 -4.73
CA GLY A 55 -17.98 7.41 -5.11
C GLY A 55 -18.05 8.33 -3.90
N GLU A 56 -17.60 7.83 -2.74
CA GLU A 56 -17.68 8.49 -1.45
C GLU A 56 -16.34 9.09 -1.04
N TYR A 57 -16.41 10.22 -0.34
CA TYR A 57 -15.28 10.88 0.29
C TYR A 57 -15.73 11.49 1.61
N LYS A 58 -15.03 11.17 2.71
CA LYS A 58 -15.37 11.64 4.07
C LYS A 58 -16.85 11.39 4.45
N GLY A 59 -17.37 10.21 4.09
CA GLY A 59 -18.76 9.81 4.40
C GLY A 59 -19.84 10.52 3.60
N LYS A 60 -19.46 11.34 2.60
CA LYS A 60 -20.40 11.99 1.68
C LYS A 60 -20.28 11.36 0.29
N LYS A 61 -21.42 11.11 -0.34
CA LYS A 61 -21.47 10.63 -1.72
C LYS A 61 -21.28 11.80 -2.67
N ILE A 62 -20.13 11.84 -3.35
CA ILE A 62 -19.77 12.94 -4.26
C ILE A 62 -20.14 12.57 -5.70
N ILE A 63 -19.86 11.32 -6.09
CA ILE A 63 -20.08 10.86 -7.46
C ILE A 63 -21.03 9.66 -7.43
N LYS A 64 -22.02 9.68 -8.32
CA LYS A 64 -22.86 8.51 -8.56
C LYS A 64 -22.12 7.60 -9.55
N ILE A 65 -21.43 6.60 -9.03
CA ILE A 65 -20.80 5.58 -9.87
C ILE A 65 -21.91 4.73 -10.49
N GLY A 66 -22.02 4.79 -11.81
CA GLY A 66 -22.93 3.93 -12.57
C GLY A 66 -22.48 2.47 -12.46
N LYS A 67 -23.41 1.56 -12.19
CA LYS A 67 -23.13 0.12 -12.25
C LYS A 67 -22.76 -0.23 -13.70
N THR A 68 -21.57 -0.76 -13.92
CA THR A 68 -21.23 -1.38 -15.20
C THR A 68 -22.16 -2.58 -15.42
N LYS A 69 -22.84 -2.63 -16.56
CA LYS A 69 -23.72 -3.76 -16.91
C LYS A 69 -22.85 -5.01 -17.04
N LYS A 70 -23.12 -6.03 -16.22
CA LYS A 70 -22.48 -7.34 -16.35
C LYS A 70 -22.84 -7.90 -17.73
N VAL A 71 -21.85 -8.19 -18.57
CA VAL A 71 -22.09 -8.82 -19.87
C VAL A 71 -22.55 -10.25 -19.58
N THR A 72 -23.84 -10.51 -19.75
CA THR A 72 -24.46 -11.80 -19.45
C THR A 72 -24.41 -12.79 -20.62
N LYS A 73 -24.09 -12.33 -21.83
CA LYS A 73 -23.97 -13.21 -23.00
C LYS A 73 -22.99 -12.63 -24.01
N VAL A 74 -21.92 -13.39 -24.28
CA VAL A 74 -21.07 -13.20 -25.45
C VAL A 74 -21.56 -14.20 -26.49
N ARG A 75 -22.05 -13.73 -27.64
CA ARG A 75 -22.35 -14.59 -28.79
C ARG A 75 -21.13 -14.54 -29.71
N ALA A 76 -20.63 -15.73 -30.07
CA ALA A 76 -19.61 -15.93 -31.09
C ALA A 76 -20.20 -15.67 -32.49
#